data_AF-A0A8J8EMN5-F1
#
_entry.id   AF-A0A8J8EMN5-F1
#
_cell.length_a   1.000
_cell.length_b   1.000
_cell.length_c   1.000
_cell.angle_alpha   90.00
_cell.angle_beta   90.00
_cell.angle_gamma   90.00
#
_symmetry.space_group_name_H-M   'P 1'
#
loop_
_entity.id
_entity.type
_entity.pdbx_description
1 polymer ?
#
loop_
_entity_poly.entity_id
_entity_poly.type
_entity_poly.pdbx_seq_one_letter_code
_entity_poly.pdbx_strand_id
1 'polypeptide(L)'
;MARRGAPKRRKEPVEEWLIRLEVSYARKFDEMRGSRSRPEFLKDLLDATTIGDVAVIIRERDEFRAEAEKWKKAYSDLESKYLRLEQENEKLRLIRQVLEEENKQLKQELAELRKQLKMSARERRAADFKQELHEILDRFGKNGRIKMLELLKRLGYSSDFKKHARELLEEWFIDEGKVLVSEELGLVVEKDPHYGEPAWVVKRLDSFRFGEVVEVEA
;
A
#
# COMPACT_ATOMS: atom_id res chain seq x y z
N MET A 1 -24.31 -25.91 101.38
CA MET A 1 -24.12 -25.54 99.96
C MET A 1 -23.29 -24.27 99.87
N ALA A 2 -22.69 -24.02 98.70
CA ALA A 2 -22.05 -22.78 98.21
C ALA A 2 -20.50 -22.75 98.16
N ARG A 3 -20.00 -23.39 97.08
CA ARG A 3 -18.96 -22.99 96.13
C ARG A 3 -18.19 -21.68 96.44
N ARG A 4 -16.87 -21.79 96.67
CA ARG A 4 -15.93 -20.66 96.59
C ARG A 4 -15.65 -20.33 95.13
N GLY A 5 -16.10 -19.14 94.71
CA GLY A 5 -15.89 -18.58 93.38
C GLY A 5 -14.48 -18.04 93.15
N ALA A 6 -14.08 -18.00 91.89
CA ALA A 6 -12.80 -17.52 91.37
C ALA A 6 -12.50 -16.05 91.75
N PRO A 7 -11.22 -15.64 91.80
CA PRO A 7 -10.85 -14.29 92.17
C PRO A 7 -11.27 -13.29 91.08
N LYS A 8 -12.07 -12.30 91.48
CA LYS A 8 -12.41 -11.12 90.68
C LYS A 8 -11.11 -10.38 90.32
N ARG A 9 -10.83 -10.23 89.03
CA ARG A 9 -9.80 -9.31 88.51
C ARG A 9 -10.09 -7.92 89.06
N ARG A 10 -9.17 -7.39 89.89
CA ARG A 10 -9.26 -5.99 90.35
C ARG A 10 -9.00 -5.11 89.13
N LYS A 11 -9.98 -4.25 88.78
CA LYS A 11 -9.74 -3.13 87.87
C LYS A 11 -8.69 -2.24 88.55
N GLU A 12 -7.58 -1.95 87.88
CA GLU A 12 -6.66 -0.91 88.36
C GLU A 12 -7.51 0.35 88.66
N PRO A 13 -7.33 0.99 89.83
CA PRO A 13 -8.06 2.21 90.13
C PRO A 13 -7.71 3.23 89.04
N VAL A 14 -8.73 3.84 88.43
CA VAL A 14 -8.61 4.78 87.30
C VAL A 14 -7.54 5.86 87.57
N GLU A 15 -7.35 6.20 88.85
CA GLU A 15 -6.32 7.10 89.36
C GLU A 15 -4.89 6.67 89.02
N GLU A 16 -4.53 5.38 89.17
CA GLU A 16 -3.17 4.90 88.85
C GLU A 16 -2.89 4.95 87.35
N TRP A 17 -3.90 4.66 86.52
CA TRP A 17 -3.77 4.74 85.07
C TRP A 17 -3.64 6.19 84.59
N LEU A 18 -4.41 7.11 85.16
CA LEU A 18 -4.30 8.54 84.88
C LEU A 18 -2.93 9.10 85.27
N ILE A 19 -2.41 8.74 86.45
CA ILE A 19 -1.07 9.15 86.90
C ILE A 19 0.01 8.63 85.95
N ARG A 20 -0.06 7.37 85.51
CA ARG A 20 0.89 6.81 84.53
C ARG A 20 0.84 7.57 83.21
N LEU A 21 -0.36 7.97 82.78
CA LEU A 21 -0.57 8.74 81.56
C LEU A 21 0.03 10.15 81.69
N GLU A 22 -0.23 10.85 82.79
CA GLU A 22 0.34 12.16 83.07
C GLU A 22 1.87 12.13 83.08
N VAL A 23 2.47 11.13 83.74
CA VAL A 23 3.92 10.94 83.76
C VAL A 23 4.46 10.65 82.37
N SER A 24 3.75 9.83 81.58
CA SER A 24 4.18 9.52 80.20
C SER A 24 4.13 10.73 79.27
N TYR A 25 3.11 11.59 79.42
CA TYR A 25 3.00 12.82 78.67
C TYR A 25 4.07 13.82 79.09
N ALA A 26 4.32 13.96 80.39
CA ALA A 26 5.38 14.82 80.90
C ALA A 26 6.76 14.41 80.37
N ARG A 27 7.07 13.11 80.34
CA ARG A 27 8.33 12.60 79.78
C ARG A 27 8.48 12.90 78.29
N LYS A 28 7.45 12.61 77.48
CA LYS A 28 7.47 12.94 76.05
C LYS A 28 7.59 14.44 75.81
N PHE A 29 6.94 15.25 76.64
CA PHE A 29 7.02 16.70 76.58
C PHE A 29 8.45 17.20 76.88
N ASP A 30 9.11 16.62 77.87
CA ASP A 30 10.51 16.92 78.19
C ASP A 30 11.49 16.40 77.13
N GLU A 31 11.24 15.22 76.53
CA GLU A 31 12.02 14.71 75.39
C GLU A 31 11.94 15.63 74.18
N MET A 32 10.74 16.12 73.83
CA MET A 32 10.55 17.07 72.73
C MET A 32 11.18 18.45 73.03
N ARG A 33 11.18 18.86 74.30
CA ARG A 33 11.81 20.09 74.76
C ARG A 33 13.33 20.03 74.71
N GLY A 34 13.92 18.86 74.95
CA GLY A 34 15.36 18.69 75.06
C GLY A 34 15.95 19.58 76.15
N SER A 35 17.00 20.34 75.83
CA SER A 35 17.69 21.24 76.75
C SER A 35 17.06 22.64 76.90
N ARG A 36 15.95 22.93 76.20
CA ARG A 36 15.33 24.27 76.19
C ARG A 36 14.59 24.54 77.49
N SER A 37 14.49 25.80 77.91
CA SER A 37 13.63 26.14 79.04
C SER A 37 12.15 25.95 78.67
N ARG A 38 11.32 25.62 79.66
CA ARG A 38 9.87 25.40 79.43
C ARG A 38 9.17 26.61 78.79
N PRO A 39 9.46 27.87 79.19
CA PRO A 39 8.88 29.05 78.53
C PRO A 39 9.32 29.20 77.07
N GLU A 40 10.59 28.96 76.76
CA GLU A 40 11.12 29.03 75.37
C GLU A 40 10.50 27.95 74.49
N PHE A 41 10.40 26.71 74.98
CA PHE A 41 9.80 25.62 74.22
C PHE A 41 8.31 25.81 73.95
N LEU A 42 7.56 26.33 74.92
CA LEU A 42 6.15 26.68 74.73
C LEU A 42 5.99 27.83 73.74
N LYS A 43 6.89 28.81 73.78
CA LYS A 43 6.93 29.91 72.82
C LYS A 43 7.24 29.39 71.41
N ASP A 44 8.24 28.52 71.26
CA ASP A 44 8.58 27.89 69.98
C ASP A 44 7.43 27.03 69.44
N LEU A 45 6.72 26.30 70.31
CA LEU A 45 5.53 25.53 69.93
C LEU A 45 4.39 26.44 69.48
N LEU A 46 4.16 27.55 70.18
CA LEU A 46 3.14 28.54 69.81
C LEU A 46 3.51 29.29 68.53
N ASP A 47 4.80 29.61 68.35
CA ASP A 47 5.35 30.27 67.15
C ASP A 47 5.28 29.32 65.95
N ALA A 48 5.63 28.04 66.11
CA ALA A 48 5.52 27.00 65.07
C ALA A 48 4.07 26.56 64.77
N THR A 49 3.14 26.83 65.68
CA THR A 49 1.69 26.61 65.48
C THR A 49 0.95 27.90 65.20
N THR A 50 1.67 29.02 64.95
CA THR A 50 1.01 30.26 64.56
C THR A 50 0.15 29.97 63.33
N ILE A 51 -1.11 30.40 63.44
CA ILE A 51 -2.18 30.20 62.45
C ILE A 51 -1.76 30.61 61.03
N GLY A 52 -0.73 31.46 60.90
CA GLY A 52 -0.09 31.83 59.64
C GLY A 52 0.47 30.64 58.85
N ASP A 53 1.27 29.77 59.46
CA ASP A 53 1.91 28.65 58.76
C ASP A 53 0.90 27.58 58.32
N VAL A 54 -0.08 27.28 59.17
CA VAL A 54 -1.17 26.36 58.81
C VAL A 54 -2.06 26.95 57.71
N ALA A 55 -2.35 28.26 57.75
CA ALA A 55 -3.13 28.93 56.70
C ALA A 55 -2.40 28.98 55.35
N VAL A 56 -1.07 29.18 55.36
CA VAL A 56 -0.25 29.12 54.13
C VAL A 56 -0.26 27.72 53.54
N ILE A 57 -0.03 26.68 54.35
CA ILE A 57 -0.07 25.28 53.88
C ILE A 57 -1.45 24.91 53.31
N ILE A 58 -2.54 25.37 53.93
CA ILE A 58 -3.91 25.15 53.43
C ILE A 58 -4.11 25.84 52.07
N ARG A 59 -3.62 27.07 51.91
CA ARG A 59 -3.70 27.80 50.63
C ARG A 59 -2.91 27.10 49.54
N GLU A 60 -1.66 26.72 49.81
CA GLU A 60 -0.83 25.98 48.85
C GLU A 60 -1.48 24.66 48.44
N ARG A 61 -2.05 23.91 49.40
CA ARG A 61 -2.80 22.69 49.10
C ARG A 61 -3.99 22.97 48.18
N ASP A 62 -4.75 24.04 48.43
CA ASP A 62 -5.92 24.39 47.63
C ASP A 62 -5.51 24.87 46.22
N GLU A 63 -4.40 25.59 46.10
CA GLU A 63 -3.78 25.98 44.82
C GLU A 63 -3.33 24.75 44.02
N PHE A 64 -2.57 23.84 44.64
CA PHE A 64 -2.16 22.59 43.99
C PHE A 64 -3.35 21.72 43.59
N ARG A 65 -4.41 21.70 44.40
CA ARG A 65 -5.64 20.97 44.06
C ARG A 65 -6.34 21.60 42.86
N ALA A 66 -6.41 22.94 42.80
CA ALA A 66 -6.97 23.65 41.66
C ALA A 66 -6.15 23.43 40.38
N GLU A 67 -4.82 23.40 40.48
CA GLU A 67 -3.94 23.08 39.37
C GLU A 67 -4.10 21.63 38.91
N ALA A 68 -4.15 20.67 39.83
CA ALA A 68 -4.37 19.27 39.51
C ALA A 68 -5.70 19.05 38.75
N GLU A 69 -6.77 19.75 39.15
CA GLU A 69 -8.05 19.70 38.42
C GLU A 69 -7.96 20.34 37.03
N LYS A 70 -7.20 21.44 36.86
CA LYS A 70 -6.93 22.03 35.54
C LYS A 70 -6.20 21.05 34.63
N TRP A 71 -5.13 20.42 35.14
CA TRP A 71 -4.35 19.42 34.40
C TRP A 71 -5.19 18.20 34.05
N LYS A 72 -6.04 17.74 34.96
CA LYS A 72 -6.95 16.61 34.72
C LYS A 72 -7.94 16.90 33.58
N LYS A 73 -8.51 18.12 33.54
CA LYS A 73 -9.38 18.54 32.44
C LYS A 73 -8.60 18.65 31.12
N ALA A 74 -7.44 19.30 31.14
CA ALA A 74 -6.61 19.44 29.94
C ALA A 74 -6.18 18.06 29.37
N TYR A 75 -5.83 17.12 30.25
CA TYR A 75 -5.51 15.75 29.87
C TYR A 75 -6.71 15.03 29.25
N SER A 76 -7.88 15.10 29.89
CA SER A 76 -9.12 14.52 29.35
C SER A 76 -9.48 15.09 27.98
N ASP A 77 -9.32 16.40 27.78
CA ASP A 77 -9.58 17.04 26.50
C ASP A 77 -8.57 16.58 25.44
N LEU A 78 -7.30 16.47 25.79
CA LEU A 78 -6.25 16.00 24.90
C LEU A 78 -6.45 14.53 24.51
N GLU A 79 -6.81 13.68 25.46
CA GLU A 79 -7.12 12.26 25.24
C GLU A 79 -8.31 12.11 24.30
N SER A 80 -9.36 12.91 24.49
CA SER A 80 -10.52 12.92 23.58
C SER A 80 -10.16 13.33 22.15
N LYS A 81 -9.27 14.32 21.99
CA LYS A 81 -8.76 14.75 20.68
C LYS A 81 -7.89 13.69 20.04
N TYR A 82 -7.03 13.04 20.82
CA TYR A 82 -6.18 11.97 20.35
C TYR A 82 -7.00 10.80 19.82
N LEU A 83 -8.02 10.36 20.57
CA LEU A 83 -8.91 9.27 20.14
C LEU A 83 -9.66 9.61 18.84
N ARG A 84 -10.12 10.86 18.68
CA ARG A 84 -10.75 11.32 17.42
C ARG A 84 -9.77 11.28 16.25
N LEU A 85 -8.55 11.78 16.45
CA LEU A 85 -7.51 11.76 15.42
C LEU A 85 -7.11 10.34 15.04
N GLU A 86 -7.03 9.42 16.01
CA GLU A 86 -6.75 8.01 15.76
C GLU A 86 -7.85 7.36 14.91
N GLN A 87 -9.12 7.62 15.23
CA GLN A 87 -10.26 7.16 14.43
C GLN A 87 -10.27 7.74 13.01
N GLU A 88 -9.94 9.03 12.85
CA GLU A 88 -9.82 9.65 11.53
C GLU A 88 -8.65 9.08 10.72
N ASN A 89 -7.51 8.82 11.36
CA ASN A 89 -6.35 8.22 10.71
C ASN A 89 -6.68 6.83 10.17
N GLU A 90 -7.39 6.02 10.96
CA GLU A 90 -7.80 4.68 10.54
C GLU A 90 -8.79 4.73 9.36
N LYS A 91 -9.76 5.66 9.39
CA LYS A 91 -10.65 5.91 8.24
C LYS A 91 -9.86 6.28 6.98
N LEU A 92 -8.89 7.18 7.10
CA LEU A 92 -8.04 7.59 5.97
C LEU A 92 -7.18 6.44 5.45
N ARG A 93 -6.69 5.55 6.32
CA ARG A 93 -5.98 4.33 5.90
C ARG A 93 -6.86 3.41 5.08
N LEU A 94 -8.10 3.17 5.52
CA LEU A 94 -9.05 2.33 4.78
C LEU A 94 -9.38 2.94 3.41
N ILE A 95 -9.66 4.25 3.35
CA ILE A 95 -9.91 4.96 2.09
C ILE A 95 -8.71 4.83 1.15
N ARG A 96 -7.49 5.00 1.68
CA ARG A 96 -6.27 4.87 0.89
C ARG A 96 -6.12 3.46 0.31
N GLN A 97 -6.40 2.41 1.08
CA GLN A 97 -6.35 1.03 0.60
C GLN A 97 -7.31 0.80 -0.56
N VAL A 98 -8.57 1.24 -0.42
CA VAL A 98 -9.59 1.14 -1.49
C VAL A 98 -9.12 1.86 -2.75
N LEU A 99 -8.64 3.10 -2.61
CA LEU A 99 -8.14 3.87 -3.76
C LEU A 99 -6.91 3.22 -4.42
N GLU A 100 -6.01 2.61 -3.66
CA GLU A 100 -4.86 1.89 -4.21
C GLU A 100 -5.30 0.65 -5.01
N GLU A 101 -6.32 -0.07 -4.54
CA GLU A 101 -6.92 -1.21 -5.25
C GLU A 101 -7.63 -0.78 -6.55
N GLU A 102 -8.48 0.25 -6.49
CA GLU A 102 -9.15 0.81 -7.67
C GLU A 102 -8.14 1.29 -8.72
N ASN A 103 -7.08 1.97 -8.29
CA ASN A 103 -6.04 2.45 -9.20
C ASN A 103 -5.29 1.29 -9.87
N LYS A 104 -5.08 0.19 -9.15
CA LYS A 104 -4.47 -1.03 -9.71
C LYS A 104 -5.38 -1.67 -10.75
N GLN A 105 -6.69 -1.76 -10.49
CA GLN A 105 -7.67 -2.28 -11.44
C GLN A 105 -7.74 -1.42 -12.71
N LEU A 106 -7.88 -0.10 -12.57
CA LEU A 106 -7.91 0.83 -13.69
C LEU A 106 -6.64 0.77 -14.55
N LYS A 107 -5.47 0.57 -13.94
CA LYS A 107 -4.21 0.37 -14.69
C LYS A 107 -4.20 -0.93 -15.49
N GLN A 108 -4.80 -2.00 -14.97
CA GLN A 108 -4.93 -3.27 -15.69
C GLN A 108 -5.89 -3.13 -16.87
N GLU A 109 -7.07 -2.54 -16.65
CA GLU A 109 -8.05 -2.26 -17.72
C GLU A 109 -7.45 -1.38 -18.82
N LEU A 110 -6.74 -0.31 -18.47
CA LEU A 110 -6.05 0.53 -19.44
C LEU A 110 -4.98 -0.22 -20.24
N ALA A 111 -4.27 -1.16 -19.61
CA ALA A 111 -3.28 -1.98 -20.31
C ALA A 111 -3.94 -2.94 -21.30
N GLU A 112 -5.08 -3.54 -20.94
CA GLU A 112 -5.86 -4.42 -21.80
C GLU A 112 -6.45 -3.67 -22.99
N LEU A 113 -7.07 -2.52 -22.75
CA LEU A 113 -7.60 -1.65 -23.81
C LEU A 113 -6.49 -1.22 -24.78
N ARG A 114 -5.30 -0.86 -24.27
CA ARG A 114 -4.15 -0.53 -25.12
C ARG A 114 -3.70 -1.71 -25.98
N LYS A 115 -3.75 -2.95 -25.48
CA LYS A 115 -3.46 -4.15 -26.28
C LYS A 115 -4.48 -4.35 -27.38
N GLN A 116 -5.77 -4.24 -27.06
CA GLN A 116 -6.85 -4.35 -28.03
C GLN A 116 -6.74 -3.28 -29.12
N LEU A 117 -6.41 -2.03 -28.75
CA LEU A 117 -6.25 -0.94 -29.71
C LEU A 117 -5.03 -1.15 -30.64
N LYS A 118 -3.94 -1.71 -30.12
CA LYS A 118 -2.78 -2.11 -30.95
C LYS A 118 -3.13 -3.26 -31.91
N MET A 119 -3.91 -4.25 -31.47
CA MET A 119 -4.40 -5.32 -32.33
C MET A 119 -5.27 -4.75 -33.45
N SER A 120 -6.23 -3.87 -33.12
CA SER A 120 -7.09 -3.23 -34.13
C SER A 120 -6.30 -2.34 -35.10
N ALA A 121 -5.26 -1.64 -34.64
CA ALA A 121 -4.38 -0.87 -35.53
C ALA A 121 -3.56 -1.77 -36.46
N ARG A 122 -3.10 -2.94 -35.99
CA ARG A 122 -2.40 -3.94 -36.83
C ARG A 122 -3.34 -4.55 -37.85
N GLU A 123 -4.54 -4.93 -37.45
CA GLU A 123 -5.58 -5.48 -38.34
C GLU A 123 -5.97 -4.50 -39.45
N ARG A 124 -6.12 -3.20 -39.11
CA ARG A 124 -6.36 -2.15 -40.11
C ARG A 124 -5.19 -2.00 -41.08
N ARG A 125 -3.95 -1.94 -40.58
CA ARG A 125 -2.77 -1.90 -41.46
C ARG A 125 -2.68 -3.14 -42.35
N ALA A 126 -2.97 -4.32 -41.82
CA ALA A 126 -2.96 -5.57 -42.57
C ALA A 126 -4.02 -5.55 -43.68
N ALA A 127 -5.22 -5.02 -43.40
CA ALA A 127 -6.28 -4.89 -44.40
C ALA A 127 -5.92 -3.91 -45.52
N ASP A 128 -5.44 -2.71 -45.17
CA ASP A 128 -5.01 -1.70 -46.14
C ASP A 128 -3.85 -2.21 -47.00
N PHE A 129 -2.86 -2.83 -46.37
CA PHE A 129 -1.67 -3.38 -47.04
C PHE A 129 -2.03 -4.58 -47.93
N LYS A 130 -2.93 -5.45 -47.47
CA LYS A 130 -3.49 -6.53 -48.29
C LYS A 130 -4.15 -5.98 -49.54
N GLN A 131 -4.98 -4.95 -49.42
CA GLN A 131 -5.65 -4.37 -50.58
C GLN A 131 -4.64 -3.81 -51.59
N GLU A 132 -3.62 -3.08 -51.12
CA GLU A 132 -2.56 -2.55 -51.97
C GLU A 132 -1.77 -3.65 -52.69
N LEU A 133 -1.37 -4.72 -51.98
CA LEU A 133 -0.67 -5.86 -52.57
C LEU A 133 -1.53 -6.60 -53.60
N HIS A 134 -2.82 -6.77 -53.30
CA HIS A 134 -3.77 -7.40 -54.22
C HIS A 134 -3.96 -6.57 -55.48
N GLU A 135 -4.07 -5.24 -55.39
CA GLU A 135 -4.15 -4.34 -56.54
C GLU A 135 -2.89 -4.41 -57.42
N ILE A 136 -1.70 -4.46 -56.80
CA ILE A 136 -0.44 -4.59 -57.53
C ILE A 136 -0.38 -5.93 -58.28
N LEU A 137 -0.78 -7.02 -57.61
CA LEU A 137 -0.81 -8.35 -58.22
C LEU A 137 -1.81 -8.43 -59.38
N ASP A 138 -2.98 -7.80 -59.28
CA ASP A 138 -3.97 -7.78 -60.36
C ASP A 138 -3.51 -6.93 -61.55
N ARG A 139 -2.86 -5.79 -61.31
CA ARG A 139 -2.44 -4.87 -62.39
C ARG A 139 -1.13 -5.27 -63.05
N PHE A 140 -0.20 -5.86 -62.30
CA PHE A 140 1.17 -6.11 -62.76
C PHE A 140 1.60 -7.58 -62.71
N GLY A 141 0.84 -8.44 -62.02
CA GLY A 141 1.14 -9.87 -61.95
C GLY A 141 0.78 -10.57 -63.26
N LYS A 142 1.73 -11.30 -63.84
CA LYS A 142 1.43 -12.21 -64.97
C LYS A 142 0.81 -13.48 -64.39
N ASN A 143 -0.47 -13.74 -64.70
CA ASN A 143 -1.26 -14.86 -64.15
C ASN A 143 -1.33 -14.85 -62.61
N GLY A 144 -1.40 -13.67 -61.99
CA GLY A 144 -1.44 -13.52 -60.53
C GLY A 144 -0.13 -13.85 -59.82
N ARG A 145 1.00 -13.83 -60.56
CA ARG A 145 2.35 -14.08 -60.05
C ARG A 145 3.22 -12.86 -60.33
N ILE A 146 4.03 -12.45 -59.35
CA ILE A 146 4.99 -11.36 -59.50
C ILE A 146 6.29 -11.71 -58.78
N LYS A 147 7.44 -11.25 -59.28
CA LYS A 147 8.71 -11.38 -58.55
C LYS A 147 8.74 -10.38 -57.40
N MET A 148 9.31 -10.78 -56.26
CA MET A 148 9.41 -9.95 -55.06
C MET A 148 10.09 -8.60 -55.35
N LEU A 149 11.16 -8.58 -56.14
CA LEU A 149 11.82 -7.34 -56.56
C LEU A 149 10.89 -6.40 -57.34
N GLU A 150 10.01 -6.95 -58.16
CA GLU A 150 9.06 -6.15 -58.95
C GLU A 150 7.90 -5.67 -58.07
N LEU A 151 7.44 -6.49 -57.12
CA LEU A 151 6.50 -6.09 -56.08
C LEU A 151 7.04 -4.90 -55.25
N LEU A 152 8.27 -5.00 -54.75
CA LEU A 152 8.90 -3.95 -53.95
C LEU A 152 9.06 -2.63 -54.73
N LYS A 153 9.42 -2.69 -56.02
CA LYS A 153 9.48 -1.48 -56.85
C LYS A 153 8.11 -0.81 -56.99
N ARG A 154 7.02 -1.60 -57.06
CA ARG A 154 5.65 -1.09 -57.19
C ARG A 154 5.09 -0.55 -55.88
N LEU A 155 5.56 -1.08 -54.75
CA LEU A 155 5.35 -0.53 -53.41
C LEU A 155 6.15 0.76 -53.14
N GLY A 156 6.96 1.23 -54.11
CA GLY A 156 7.69 2.50 -54.03
C GLY A 156 9.09 2.41 -53.43
N TYR A 157 9.61 1.21 -53.15
CA TYR A 157 10.99 1.05 -52.69
C TYR A 157 11.97 1.31 -53.85
N SER A 158 12.99 2.13 -53.58
CA SER A 158 13.94 2.62 -54.59
C SER A 158 15.34 2.01 -54.51
N SER A 159 15.72 1.45 -53.35
CA SER A 159 17.03 0.85 -53.09
C SER A 159 16.93 -0.27 -52.03
N ASP A 160 18.02 -1.01 -51.81
CA ASP A 160 18.13 -2.05 -50.78
C ASP A 160 17.02 -3.13 -50.76
N PHE A 161 16.59 -3.56 -51.96
CA PHE A 161 15.52 -4.55 -52.14
C PHE A 161 15.72 -5.84 -51.33
N LYS A 162 16.95 -6.25 -51.06
CA LYS A 162 17.23 -7.44 -50.24
C LYS A 162 16.83 -7.22 -48.77
N LYS A 163 17.13 -6.05 -48.21
CA LYS A 163 16.78 -5.72 -46.82
C LYS A 163 15.27 -5.59 -46.67
N HIS A 164 14.62 -4.87 -47.60
CA HIS A 164 13.17 -4.70 -47.58
C HIS A 164 12.40 -5.99 -47.87
N ALA A 165 12.91 -6.86 -48.75
CA ALA A 165 12.34 -8.20 -48.94
C ALA A 165 12.37 -8.99 -47.63
N ARG A 166 13.50 -8.98 -46.93
CA ARG A 166 13.64 -9.67 -45.64
C ARG A 166 12.70 -9.11 -44.58
N GLU A 167 12.67 -7.80 -44.40
CA GLU A 167 11.79 -7.13 -43.43
C GLU A 167 10.32 -7.49 -43.68
N LEU A 168 9.88 -7.43 -44.94
CA LEU A 168 8.50 -7.75 -45.32
C LEU A 168 8.16 -9.23 -45.08
N LEU A 169 9.10 -10.14 -45.38
CA LEU A 169 8.91 -11.58 -45.16
C LEU A 169 8.89 -11.94 -43.68
N GLU A 170 9.79 -11.37 -42.87
CA GLU A 170 9.83 -11.60 -41.43
C GLU A 170 8.62 -11.04 -40.70
N GLU A 171 8.06 -9.92 -41.17
CA GLU A 171 6.94 -9.25 -40.53
C GLU A 171 5.59 -9.96 -40.80
N TRP A 172 5.40 -10.48 -42.02
CA TRP A 172 4.08 -10.91 -42.49
C TRP A 172 3.95 -12.37 -42.91
N PHE A 173 5.06 -13.10 -43.08
CA PHE A 173 5.04 -14.46 -43.59
C PHE A 173 5.60 -15.47 -42.58
N ILE A 174 4.99 -16.65 -42.55
CA ILE A 174 5.42 -17.80 -41.75
C ILE A 174 6.17 -18.78 -42.67
N ASP A 175 7.28 -19.32 -42.18
CA ASP A 175 8.10 -20.27 -42.95
C ASP A 175 7.58 -21.70 -42.88
N GLU A 176 7.11 -22.21 -44.03
CA GLU A 176 6.65 -23.60 -44.22
C GLU A 176 7.60 -24.38 -45.13
N GLY A 177 8.91 -24.13 -45.01
CA GLY A 177 9.96 -24.87 -45.70
C GLY A 177 10.23 -24.34 -47.11
N LYS A 178 9.59 -24.92 -48.13
CA LYS A 178 9.79 -24.53 -49.54
C LYS A 178 9.00 -23.28 -49.94
N VAL A 179 8.03 -22.89 -49.14
CA VAL A 179 7.12 -21.76 -49.35
C VAL A 179 7.00 -20.95 -48.06
N LEU A 180 6.76 -19.65 -48.20
CA LEU A 180 6.38 -18.76 -47.10
C LEU A 180 4.91 -18.40 -47.27
N VAL A 181 4.12 -18.51 -46.21
CA VAL A 181 2.67 -18.30 -46.27
C VAL A 181 2.28 -17.14 -45.37
N SER A 182 1.45 -16.24 -45.90
CA SER A 182 0.80 -15.18 -45.13
C SER A 182 -0.71 -15.35 -45.23
N GLU A 183 -1.34 -15.90 -44.20
CA GLU A 183 -2.79 -16.05 -44.14
C GLU A 183 -3.49 -14.68 -44.05
N GLU A 184 -2.91 -13.76 -43.27
CA GLU A 184 -3.42 -12.39 -43.09
C GLU A 184 -3.49 -11.66 -44.44
N LEU A 185 -2.40 -11.68 -45.21
CA LEU A 185 -2.32 -11.03 -46.53
C LEU A 185 -2.91 -11.88 -47.65
N GLY A 186 -3.20 -13.17 -47.43
CA GLY A 186 -3.69 -14.08 -48.47
C GLY A 186 -2.67 -14.34 -49.58
N LEU A 187 -1.38 -14.41 -49.24
CA LEU A 187 -0.27 -14.54 -50.18
C LEU A 187 0.64 -15.74 -49.87
N VAL A 188 1.29 -16.25 -50.91
CA VAL A 188 2.32 -17.30 -50.84
C VAL A 188 3.56 -16.79 -51.57
N VAL A 189 4.74 -17.00 -50.97
CA VAL A 189 6.02 -16.78 -51.62
C VAL A 189 6.72 -18.10 -51.85
N GLU A 190 6.98 -18.43 -53.11
CA GLU A 190 7.78 -19.59 -53.49
C GLU A 190 9.26 -19.26 -53.43
N LYS A 191 10.01 -20.01 -52.62
CA LYS A 191 11.45 -19.87 -52.51
C LYS A 191 12.13 -20.54 -53.71
N ASP A 192 13.07 -19.84 -54.31
CA ASP A 192 14.01 -20.44 -55.24
C ASP A 192 15.37 -20.60 -54.53
N PRO A 193 15.85 -21.84 -54.30
CA PRO A 193 17.13 -22.07 -53.61
C PRO A 193 18.35 -21.57 -54.39
N HIS A 194 18.23 -21.27 -55.68
CA HIS A 194 19.33 -20.76 -56.51
C HIS A 194 19.45 -19.24 -56.51
N TYR A 195 18.43 -18.52 -56.02
CA TYR A 195 18.37 -17.07 -56.04
C TYR A 195 17.95 -16.48 -54.68
N GLY A 196 18.41 -15.26 -54.39
CA GLY A 196 18.09 -14.58 -53.12
C GLY A 196 16.63 -14.10 -53.04
N GLU A 197 16.20 -13.71 -51.83
CA GLU A 197 14.84 -13.24 -51.48
C GLU A 197 14.17 -12.31 -52.53
N PRO A 198 14.86 -11.35 -53.18
CA PRO A 198 14.23 -10.49 -54.20
C PRO A 198 13.81 -11.22 -55.48
N ALA A 199 14.37 -12.39 -55.76
CA ALA A 199 14.05 -13.19 -56.94
C ALA A 199 12.85 -14.14 -56.72
N TRP A 200 12.43 -14.32 -55.47
CA TRP A 200 11.32 -15.21 -55.12
C TRP A 200 9.99 -14.72 -55.69
N VAL A 201 9.06 -15.65 -55.89
CA VAL A 201 7.79 -15.37 -56.59
C VAL A 201 6.66 -15.28 -55.59
N VAL A 202 5.95 -14.15 -55.61
CA VAL A 202 4.77 -13.89 -54.77
C VAL A 202 3.52 -14.19 -55.58
N LYS A 203 2.58 -14.93 -54.98
CA LYS A 203 1.30 -15.36 -55.57
C LYS A 203 0.18 -15.23 -54.55
N ARG A 204 -1.06 -15.25 -55.01
CA ARG A 204 -2.22 -15.36 -54.12
C ARG A 204 -2.35 -16.76 -53.55
N LEU A 205 -2.81 -16.84 -52.30
CA LEU A 205 -3.09 -18.11 -51.62
C LEU A 205 -4.16 -18.93 -52.37
N ASP A 206 -5.14 -18.25 -52.94
CA ASP A 206 -6.24 -18.89 -53.69
C ASP A 206 -5.73 -19.62 -54.94
N SER A 207 -4.68 -19.12 -55.60
CA SER A 207 -4.09 -19.77 -56.78
C SER A 207 -3.08 -20.88 -56.44
N PHE A 208 -2.79 -21.10 -55.15
CA PHE A 208 -1.95 -22.20 -54.68
C PHE A 208 -2.79 -23.46 -54.35
N ARG A 209 -4.02 -23.31 -53.85
CA ARG A 209 -4.88 -24.45 -53.45
C ARG A 209 -5.51 -25.24 -54.61
N PHE A 210 -5.48 -24.73 -55.83
CA PHE A 210 -6.11 -25.35 -57.01
C PHE A 210 -5.14 -26.03 -58.00
N GLY A 211 -3.89 -26.27 -57.59
CA GLY A 211 -2.82 -26.73 -58.48
C GLY A 211 -2.27 -28.12 -58.19
N GLU A 212 -3.09 -29.15 -57.96
CA GLU A 212 -2.68 -30.57 -58.07
C GLU A 212 -3.91 -31.51 -58.03
N VAL A 213 -4.69 -31.52 -59.11
CA VAL A 213 -5.46 -32.71 -59.49
C VAL A 213 -5.18 -32.93 -60.97
N VAL A 214 -4.04 -33.55 -61.25
CA VAL A 214 -3.82 -34.21 -62.53
C VAL A 214 -4.37 -35.62 -62.33
N GLU A 215 -5.64 -35.82 -62.69
CA GLU A 215 -6.18 -37.15 -62.96
C GLU A 215 -5.38 -37.71 -64.14
N VAL A 216 -4.49 -38.65 -63.84
CA VAL A 216 -3.86 -39.50 -64.85
C VAL A 216 -4.88 -40.58 -65.17
N GLU A 217 -5.51 -40.48 -66.34
CA GLU A 217 -6.23 -41.60 -66.95
C GLU A 217 -5.28 -42.80 -67.09
N ALA A 218 -5.70 -43.94 -66.55
CA ALA A 218 -5.26 -45.28 -66.93
C ALA A 218 -6.40 -46.27 -66.71
#